data_AF-A0A4P8TGG9-F1
#
_entry.id   AF-A0A4P8TGG9-F1
#
_cell.length_a   1.000
_cell.length_b   1.000
_cell.length_c   1.000
_cell.angle_alpha   90.00
_cell.angle_beta   90.00
_cell.angle_gamma   90.00
#
_symmetry.space_group_name_H-M   'P 1'
#
loop_
_entity.id
_entity.type
_entity.pdbx_description
1 polymer ?
#
loop_
_entity_poly.entity_id
_entity_poly.type
_entity_poly.pdbx_seq_one_letter_code
_entity_poly.pdbx_strand_id
1 'polypeptide(L)'
;MARRTNGGSAGNRDTAGNGGAAGNGGATATATGTGNREAAGNGGATGNGGAAAGDTAAKAVAPVDASLWEWLPQAAHEVEEGLRGLLSEASINAHDVTARAKRYESFVEKCRQKGYTEPLRQVTDTVAVRLIMYSATDRERASELVREQFELAEDLDTSERDTASPARRGYDSTHLVAVAEREDAEHPVAPRGSSLDRYFRTFGGLEIQIRTVAAHAWAEFEHARRYKGEGYKAVGDLDRLTIDQLFGAAADARHALDEIFVAIDRVLANPAGSAAADHADAAEDGAEEETTAPEVELLDVEALTAYLARRFPEDSEGSERGVAFALELVQACGLRTVRGLDAELSAIDGAEVRRLMDTSTTVTRVRRLDDELLAVLGEEYIERTASIGNSSRRGDQLRWRYDRLRGKVTVRRRTVTYQLFGADVPADLTGHAIPAVRAVREVARIVATVEGSAQVVRDGAISRLEDLPLEARARPVRLADGTTLWVATALGRRAAERLLEDLLDGAERTDVRVLRNGEPLATGG
;
A
#
# COMPACT_ATOMS: atom_id res chain seq x y z
N MET A 1 22.50 48.44 -34.87
CA MET A 1 21.10 48.90 -34.86
C MET A 1 20.62 48.88 -33.43
N ALA A 2 20.32 50.06 -32.87
CA ALA A 2 20.14 50.30 -31.46
C ALA A 2 18.68 50.14 -31.00
N ARG A 3 18.47 49.72 -29.74
CA ARG A 3 17.53 50.28 -28.75
C ARG A 3 17.74 49.52 -27.41
N ARG A 4 18.45 50.15 -26.44
CA ARG A 4 17.94 50.92 -25.26
C ARG A 4 17.23 50.00 -24.25
N THR A 5 17.78 49.61 -23.10
CA THR A 5 18.20 50.32 -21.86
C THR A 5 17.14 51.20 -21.17
N ASN A 6 16.80 50.80 -19.93
CA ASN A 6 16.43 51.54 -18.70
C ASN A 6 15.31 50.77 -17.96
N GLY A 7 15.31 50.57 -16.63
CA GLY A 7 16.09 51.16 -15.56
C GLY A 7 15.16 51.84 -14.53
N GLY A 8 15.17 51.36 -13.28
CA GLY A 8 14.64 52.02 -12.07
C GLY A 8 13.13 51.83 -11.80
N SER A 9 12.61 51.94 -10.58
CA SER A 9 13.16 52.17 -9.24
C SER A 9 12.01 51.98 -8.23
N ALA A 10 12.39 51.66 -7.00
CA ALA A 10 11.70 51.73 -5.70
C ALA A 10 10.35 52.48 -5.59
N GLY A 11 9.45 51.91 -4.77
CA GLY A 11 8.29 52.57 -4.21
C GLY A 11 7.96 52.03 -2.81
N ASN A 12 8.55 52.67 -1.81
CA ASN A 12 8.26 52.54 -0.38
C ASN A 12 6.84 53.06 -0.06
N ARG A 13 6.15 52.48 0.94
CA ARG A 13 5.03 53.13 1.63
C ARG A 13 4.87 52.60 3.06
N ASP A 14 5.48 53.33 3.99
CA ASP A 14 5.07 53.46 5.39
C ASP A 14 3.98 54.53 5.52
N THR A 15 3.03 54.33 6.46
CA THR A 15 2.42 55.29 7.42
C THR A 15 1.13 54.64 7.96
N ALA A 16 1.02 54.21 9.22
CA ALA A 16 0.95 54.94 10.51
C ALA A 16 -0.47 55.41 10.90
N GLY A 17 -0.88 55.08 12.14
CA GLY A 17 -1.83 55.83 12.98
C GLY A 17 -3.12 55.08 13.36
N ASN A 18 -3.26 54.57 14.61
CA ASN A 18 -3.85 55.25 15.80
C ASN A 18 -5.39 55.06 15.87
N GLY A 19 -6.10 54.70 16.96
CA GLY A 19 -5.85 54.51 18.38
C GLY A 19 -7.21 54.37 19.12
N GLY A 20 -7.20 54.04 20.42
CA GLY A 20 -8.32 54.15 21.39
C GLY A 20 -9.08 52.83 21.65
N ALA A 21 -9.03 52.11 22.79
CA ALA A 21 -8.87 52.38 24.23
C ALA A 21 -10.16 52.78 25.01
N ALA A 22 -10.42 51.99 26.07
CA ALA A 22 -11.26 52.19 27.26
C ALA A 22 -12.80 52.18 27.07
N GLY A 23 -13.63 51.63 27.98
CA GLY A 23 -13.43 51.07 29.32
C GLY A 23 -14.78 50.87 30.04
N ASN A 24 -14.71 50.50 31.33
CA ASN A 24 -15.77 50.31 32.33
C ASN A 24 -16.57 48.98 32.31
N GLY A 25 -16.83 48.32 33.43
CA GLY A 25 -16.57 48.62 34.84
C GLY A 25 -17.28 47.56 35.69
N GLY A 26 -16.65 47.14 36.79
CA GLY A 26 -17.17 46.10 37.68
C GLY A 26 -18.23 46.58 38.68
N ALA A 27 -18.89 45.62 39.33
CA ALA A 27 -19.52 45.81 40.63
C ALA A 27 -19.66 44.46 41.35
N THR A 28 -18.85 44.27 42.37
CA THR A 28 -19.03 43.34 43.48
C THR A 28 -20.02 43.92 44.48
N ALA A 29 -20.95 43.11 44.99
CA ALA A 29 -21.70 43.42 46.21
C ALA A 29 -21.91 42.15 47.05
N THR A 30 -21.22 42.10 48.18
CA THR A 30 -21.51 41.26 49.34
C THR A 30 -22.62 41.90 50.18
N ALA A 31 -23.59 41.12 50.64
CA ALA A 31 -24.43 41.48 51.77
C ALA A 31 -24.81 40.24 52.59
N THR A 32 -24.44 40.31 53.86
CA THR A 32 -24.74 39.43 54.98
C THR A 32 -26.22 39.48 55.38
N GLY A 33 -26.78 38.36 55.85
CA GLY A 33 -28.12 38.31 56.44
C GLY A 33 -28.37 37.03 57.23
N THR A 34 -27.99 37.04 58.50
CA THR A 34 -28.36 36.09 59.57
C THR A 34 -29.88 36.01 59.77
N GLY A 35 -30.42 34.80 59.95
CA GLY A 35 -31.82 34.57 60.29
C GLY A 35 -32.06 33.16 60.84
N ASN A 36 -31.82 33.01 62.13
CA ASN A 36 -32.05 31.81 62.94
C ASN A 36 -33.56 31.55 63.09
N ARG A 37 -34.05 30.33 62.83
CA ARG A 37 -35.26 29.78 63.46
C ARG A 37 -35.14 28.26 63.61
N GLU A 38 -35.06 27.87 64.88
CA GLU A 38 -35.21 26.52 65.40
C GLU A 38 -36.66 26.01 65.29
N ALA A 39 -36.76 24.69 65.51
CA ALA A 39 -37.91 23.93 66.01
C ALA A 39 -39.00 23.56 65.00
N ALA A 40 -39.04 22.28 64.60
CA ALA A 40 -39.83 21.27 65.32
C ALA A 40 -39.60 19.89 64.68
N GLY A 41 -39.32 18.90 65.53
CA GLY A 41 -39.21 17.51 65.10
C GLY A 41 -40.57 16.88 64.81
N ASN A 42 -40.55 15.83 64.00
CA ASN A 42 -41.35 14.64 64.27
C ASN A 42 -40.71 13.41 63.62
N GLY A 43 -40.59 12.33 64.39
CA GLY A 43 -40.20 11.01 63.90
C GLY A 43 -41.38 10.25 63.31
N GLY A 44 -41.08 9.14 62.64
CA GLY A 44 -42.03 8.16 62.11
C GLY A 44 -41.49 7.57 60.79
N ALA A 45 -40.72 6.48 60.82
CA ALA A 45 -41.21 5.10 60.82
C ALA A 45 -42.03 4.73 59.56
N THR A 46 -41.39 3.93 58.71
CA THR A 46 -41.94 2.79 57.94
C THR A 46 -43.37 2.88 57.39
N GLY A 47 -43.51 2.89 56.06
CA GLY A 47 -44.80 2.73 55.42
C GLY A 47 -44.72 2.61 53.91
N ASN A 48 -44.83 1.37 53.45
CA ASN A 48 -45.03 0.91 52.08
C ASN A 48 -46.14 1.70 51.32
N GLY A 49 -45.84 2.15 50.11
CA GLY A 49 -46.79 2.66 49.11
C GLY A 49 -46.05 2.75 47.79
N GLY A 50 -46.36 1.93 46.78
CA GLY A 50 -47.66 1.89 46.14
C GLY A 50 -47.54 2.64 44.82
N ALA A 51 -47.16 1.89 43.79
CA ALA A 51 -47.17 2.20 42.36
C ALA A 51 -47.63 3.61 41.93
N ALA A 52 -46.66 4.41 41.46
CA ALA A 52 -46.91 5.35 40.37
C ALA A 52 -46.34 4.70 39.09
N ALA A 53 -47.12 3.79 38.51
CA ALA A 53 -46.88 3.28 37.17
C ALA A 53 -47.10 4.45 36.20
N GLY A 54 -46.00 5.11 35.82
CA GLY A 54 -45.98 5.95 34.63
C GLY A 54 -46.23 5.05 33.42
N ASP A 55 -47.39 5.24 32.80
CA ASP A 55 -47.80 4.61 31.56
C ASP A 55 -46.90 5.12 30.41
N THR A 56 -45.69 4.57 30.29
CA THR A 56 -45.02 4.52 28.99
C THR A 56 -45.70 3.43 28.19
N ALA A 57 -46.70 3.81 27.39
CA ALA A 57 -47.21 2.96 26.33
C ALA A 57 -46.02 2.43 25.52
N ALA A 58 -45.67 1.16 25.75
CA ALA A 58 -44.67 0.46 24.97
C ALA A 58 -45.15 0.50 23.53
N LYS A 59 -44.53 1.35 22.69
CA LYS A 59 -44.82 1.38 21.25
C LYS A 59 -44.67 -0.05 20.76
N ALA A 60 -45.78 -0.64 20.31
CA ALA A 60 -45.81 -2.01 19.84
C ALA A 60 -44.82 -2.12 18.66
N VAL A 61 -43.71 -2.83 18.89
CA VAL A 61 -42.76 -3.19 17.84
C VAL A 61 -43.55 -4.04 16.84
N ALA A 62 -43.60 -3.62 15.57
CA ALA A 62 -44.27 -4.40 14.53
C ALA A 62 -43.72 -5.84 14.52
N PRO A 63 -44.57 -6.87 14.41
CA PRO A 63 -44.09 -8.25 14.39
C PRO A 63 -43.17 -8.46 13.19
N VAL A 64 -41.93 -8.83 13.47
CA VAL A 64 -40.91 -9.17 12.47
C VAL A 64 -40.95 -10.68 12.26
N ASP A 65 -40.95 -11.11 11.00
CA ASP A 65 -40.91 -12.54 10.65
C ASP A 65 -39.56 -13.17 11.06
N ALA A 66 -39.63 -14.19 11.93
CA ALA A 66 -38.47 -14.91 12.41
C ALA A 66 -37.77 -15.74 11.31
N SER A 67 -38.46 -16.08 10.21
CA SER A 67 -37.86 -16.79 9.06
C SER A 67 -36.71 -16.01 8.42
N LEU A 68 -36.67 -14.68 8.62
CA LEU A 68 -35.56 -13.84 8.15
C LEU A 68 -34.22 -14.20 8.81
N TRP A 69 -34.22 -14.84 9.98
CA TRP A 69 -33.00 -15.24 10.68
C TRP A 69 -32.37 -16.54 10.16
N GLU A 70 -33.07 -17.30 9.31
CA GLU A 70 -32.57 -18.59 8.81
C GLU A 70 -31.35 -18.44 7.88
N TRP A 71 -31.28 -17.35 7.13
CA TRP A 71 -30.22 -17.09 6.14
C TRP A 71 -29.21 -16.00 6.57
N LEU A 72 -29.43 -15.33 7.70
CA LEU A 72 -28.47 -14.34 8.22
C LEU A 72 -27.08 -14.91 8.53
N PRO A 73 -26.93 -16.15 9.06
CA PRO A 73 -25.61 -16.74 9.25
C PRO A 73 -24.83 -16.88 7.93
N GLN A 74 -25.53 -17.20 6.84
CA GLN A 74 -24.93 -17.29 5.52
C GLN A 74 -24.48 -15.91 5.01
N ALA A 75 -25.31 -14.87 5.19
CA ALA A 75 -24.92 -13.49 4.85
C ALA A 75 -23.71 -13.01 5.68
N ALA A 76 -23.65 -13.39 6.96
CA ALA A 76 -22.50 -13.10 7.82
C ALA A 76 -21.22 -13.81 7.32
N HIS A 77 -21.31 -15.08 6.95
CA HIS A 77 -20.17 -15.82 6.40
C HIS A 77 -19.69 -15.23 5.07
N GLU A 78 -20.60 -14.84 4.17
CA GLU A 78 -20.26 -14.22 2.89
C GLU A 78 -19.51 -12.89 3.05
N VAL A 79 -19.96 -12.01 3.96
CA VAL A 79 -19.24 -10.74 4.22
C VAL A 79 -17.90 -10.97 4.91
N GLU A 80 -17.78 -12.00 5.76
CA GLU A 80 -16.52 -12.36 6.42
C GLU A 80 -15.46 -12.78 5.39
N GLU A 81 -15.82 -13.72 4.51
CA GLU A 81 -14.92 -14.22 3.46
C GLU A 81 -14.58 -13.14 2.44
N GLY A 82 -15.57 -12.35 2.03
CA GLY A 82 -15.35 -11.26 1.09
C GLY A 82 -14.42 -10.17 1.66
N LEU A 83 -14.60 -9.78 2.92
CA LEU A 83 -13.70 -8.81 3.58
C LEU A 83 -12.29 -9.40 3.80
N ARG A 84 -12.18 -10.70 4.12
CA ARG A 84 -10.88 -11.38 4.21
C ARG A 84 -10.14 -11.39 2.87
N GLY A 85 -10.85 -11.68 1.79
CA GLY A 85 -10.33 -11.62 0.43
C GLY A 85 -9.88 -10.20 0.06
N LEU A 86 -10.75 -9.22 0.30
CA LEU A 86 -10.48 -7.81 0.04
C LEU A 86 -9.22 -7.29 0.77
N LEU A 87 -9.08 -7.59 2.07
CA LEU A 87 -7.89 -7.21 2.85
C LEU A 87 -6.62 -7.88 2.31
N SER A 88 -6.72 -9.15 1.90
CA SER A 88 -5.60 -9.90 1.31
C SER A 88 -5.16 -9.33 -0.03
N GLU A 89 -6.11 -8.97 -0.90
CA GLU A 89 -5.83 -8.27 -2.16
C GLU A 89 -5.16 -6.91 -1.90
N ALA A 90 -5.52 -6.19 -0.84
CA ALA A 90 -4.84 -4.96 -0.45
C ALA A 90 -3.51 -5.17 0.32
N SER A 91 -3.10 -6.42 0.57
CA SER A 91 -1.93 -6.79 1.39
C SER A 91 -1.97 -6.23 2.81
N ILE A 92 -3.17 -6.08 3.38
CA ILE A 92 -3.43 -5.66 4.75
C ILE A 92 -3.61 -6.93 5.60
N ASN A 93 -2.73 -7.13 6.56
CA ASN A 93 -2.76 -8.32 7.42
C ASN A 93 -3.63 -8.06 8.66
N ALA A 94 -4.83 -8.65 8.67
CA ALA A 94 -5.65 -8.68 9.87
C ALA A 94 -5.17 -9.75 10.86
N HIS A 95 -5.25 -9.45 12.15
CA HIS A 95 -5.16 -10.47 13.20
C HIS A 95 -6.38 -11.38 13.18
N ASP A 96 -7.57 -10.79 13.03
CA ASP A 96 -8.83 -11.53 12.98
C ASP A 96 -9.89 -10.78 12.17
N VAL A 97 -10.73 -11.55 11.49
CA VAL A 97 -11.88 -11.10 10.70
C VAL A 97 -13.03 -12.01 11.07
N THR A 98 -14.01 -11.47 11.80
CA THR A 98 -15.16 -12.25 12.28
C THR A 98 -16.47 -11.52 12.01
N ALA A 99 -17.43 -12.22 11.42
CA ALA A 99 -18.78 -11.75 11.27
C ALA A 99 -19.75 -12.54 12.16
N ARG A 100 -20.79 -11.87 12.63
CA ARG A 100 -21.85 -12.53 13.40
C ARG A 100 -23.23 -12.01 13.03
N ALA A 101 -24.17 -12.93 12.95
CA ALA A 101 -25.59 -12.62 12.96
C ALA A 101 -26.08 -12.50 14.41
N LYS A 102 -26.76 -11.41 14.74
CA LYS A 102 -27.41 -11.23 16.05
C LYS A 102 -28.57 -12.23 16.17
N ARG A 103 -28.70 -12.87 17.34
CA ARG A 103 -29.84 -13.77 17.64
C ARG A 103 -31.16 -13.01 17.66
N TYR A 104 -32.24 -13.65 17.21
CA TYR A 104 -33.56 -13.05 17.13
C TYR A 104 -34.05 -12.49 18.47
N GLU A 105 -33.82 -13.21 19.57
CA GLU A 105 -34.23 -12.79 20.91
C GLU A 105 -33.53 -11.48 21.32
N SER A 106 -32.23 -11.37 21.07
CA SER A 106 -31.45 -10.16 21.33
C SER A 106 -31.88 -8.99 20.44
N PHE A 107 -32.30 -9.27 19.20
CA PHE A 107 -32.88 -8.24 18.32
C PHE A 107 -34.19 -7.70 18.91
N VAL A 108 -35.12 -8.58 19.28
CA VAL A 108 -36.41 -8.19 19.87
C VAL A 108 -36.20 -7.40 21.16
N GLU A 109 -35.27 -7.84 22.02
CA GLU A 109 -34.92 -7.12 23.23
C GLU A 109 -34.40 -5.70 22.93
N LYS A 110 -33.46 -5.56 21.97
CA LYS A 110 -32.92 -4.27 21.56
C LYS A 110 -34.02 -3.35 21.00
N CYS A 111 -34.94 -3.89 20.19
CA CYS A 111 -36.06 -3.15 19.65
C CYS A 111 -37.00 -2.62 20.74
N ARG A 112 -37.30 -3.44 21.75
CA ARG A 112 -38.11 -3.01 22.91
C ARG A 112 -37.42 -1.93 23.73
N GLN A 113 -36.12 -2.08 23.98
CA GLN A 113 -35.34 -1.11 24.77
C GLN A 113 -35.21 0.24 24.07
N LYS A 114 -35.08 0.26 22.75
CA LYS A 114 -34.85 1.50 21.97
C LYS A 114 -36.12 2.10 21.35
N GLY A 115 -37.22 1.35 21.30
CA GLY A 115 -38.50 1.84 20.79
C GLY A 115 -38.52 2.10 19.29
N TYR A 116 -37.83 1.27 18.50
CA TYR A 116 -37.74 1.42 17.04
C TYR A 116 -39.11 1.24 16.35
N THR A 117 -39.38 2.09 15.36
CA THR A 117 -40.61 2.09 14.55
C THR A 117 -40.47 1.24 13.30
N GLU A 118 -39.26 1.18 12.73
CA GLU A 118 -38.90 0.33 11.58
C GLU A 118 -37.68 -0.53 11.96
N PRO A 119 -37.86 -1.59 12.77
CA PRO A 119 -36.77 -2.37 13.35
C PRO A 119 -35.74 -2.89 12.34
N LEU A 120 -36.22 -3.41 11.20
CA LEU A 120 -35.35 -3.97 10.15
C LEU A 120 -34.44 -2.91 9.51
N ARG A 121 -34.86 -1.64 9.48
CA ARG A 121 -34.10 -0.53 8.92
C ARG A 121 -33.26 0.20 9.97
N GLN A 122 -33.73 0.27 11.21
CA GLN A 122 -33.09 1.04 12.28
C GLN A 122 -32.07 0.25 13.11
N VAL A 123 -32.16 -1.08 13.14
CA VAL A 123 -31.15 -1.92 13.81
C VAL A 123 -30.00 -2.21 12.86
N THR A 124 -28.89 -1.51 13.07
CA THR A 124 -27.71 -1.51 12.20
C THR A 124 -26.76 -2.70 12.41
N ASP A 125 -26.90 -3.42 13.51
CA ASP A 125 -26.00 -4.51 13.93
C ASP A 125 -26.69 -5.88 13.91
N THR A 126 -27.61 -6.08 12.95
CA THR A 126 -28.28 -7.37 12.74
C THR A 126 -27.28 -8.39 12.20
N VAL A 127 -26.45 -7.99 11.24
CA VAL A 127 -25.13 -8.57 10.98
C VAL A 127 -24.09 -7.53 11.38
N ALA A 128 -23.06 -7.98 12.09
CA ALA A 128 -21.93 -7.12 12.46
C ALA A 128 -20.62 -7.85 12.20
N VAL A 129 -19.64 -7.12 11.68
CA VAL A 129 -18.29 -7.58 11.40
C VAL A 129 -17.31 -6.89 12.35
N ARG A 130 -16.31 -7.64 12.80
CA ARG A 130 -15.17 -7.12 13.54
C ARG A 130 -13.90 -7.43 12.79
N LEU A 131 -13.16 -6.37 12.50
CA LEU A 131 -11.85 -6.39 11.88
C LEU A 131 -10.82 -6.00 12.93
N ILE A 132 -9.94 -6.93 13.30
CA ILE A 132 -8.88 -6.71 14.28
C ILE A 132 -7.55 -6.63 13.53
N MET A 133 -6.88 -5.49 13.58
CA MET A 133 -5.62 -5.19 12.91
C MET A 133 -4.44 -5.21 13.89
N TYR A 134 -3.24 -5.49 13.39
CA TYR A 134 -2.04 -5.48 14.24
C TYR A 134 -1.61 -4.07 14.65
N SER A 135 -1.73 -3.09 13.74
CA SER A 135 -1.29 -1.72 13.98
C SER A 135 -2.37 -0.69 13.67
N ALA A 136 -2.22 0.51 14.23
CA ALA A 136 -3.10 1.64 13.94
C ALA A 136 -3.03 2.08 12.46
N THR A 137 -1.88 1.91 11.82
CA THR A 137 -1.71 2.16 10.38
C THR A 137 -2.60 1.22 9.57
N ASP A 138 -2.58 -0.08 9.86
CA ASP A 138 -3.40 -1.06 9.15
C ASP A 138 -4.89 -0.92 9.48
N ARG A 139 -5.24 -0.46 10.69
CA ARG A 139 -6.62 -0.05 11.03
C ARG A 139 -7.11 1.05 10.10
N GLU A 140 -6.31 2.08 9.84
CA GLU A 140 -6.70 3.16 8.95
C GLU A 140 -6.84 2.65 7.51
N ARG A 141 -5.83 1.93 7.01
CA ARG A 141 -5.87 1.34 5.66
C ARG A 141 -7.10 0.45 5.45
N ALA A 142 -7.44 -0.39 6.43
CA ALA A 142 -8.64 -1.23 6.38
C ALA A 142 -9.92 -0.39 6.39
N SER A 143 -9.96 0.69 7.18
CA SER A 143 -11.12 1.59 7.25
C SER A 143 -11.35 2.29 5.91
N GLU A 144 -10.28 2.77 5.28
CA GLU A 144 -10.32 3.38 3.96
C GLU A 144 -10.76 2.39 2.88
N LEU A 145 -10.22 1.17 2.89
CA LEU A 145 -10.61 0.12 1.96
C LEU A 145 -12.10 -0.22 2.06
N VAL A 146 -12.65 -0.31 3.28
CA VAL A 146 -14.08 -0.54 3.50
C VAL A 146 -14.92 0.65 2.97
N ARG A 147 -14.48 1.90 3.15
CA ARG A 147 -15.15 3.09 2.59
C ARG A 147 -15.17 3.09 1.06
N GLU A 148 -14.17 2.49 0.42
CA GLU A 148 -14.12 2.33 -1.04
C GLU A 148 -15.07 1.24 -1.56
N GLN A 149 -15.42 0.24 -0.74
CA GLN A 149 -16.30 -0.86 -1.17
C GLN A 149 -17.79 -0.63 -0.86
N PHE A 150 -18.11 0.09 0.22
CA PHE A 150 -19.48 0.18 0.71
C PHE A 150 -20.04 1.60 0.67
N GLU A 151 -21.35 1.70 0.43
CA GLU A 151 -22.12 2.90 0.73
C GLU A 151 -22.39 2.93 2.25
N LEU A 152 -21.99 4.01 2.91
CA LEU A 152 -22.06 4.13 4.37
C LEU A 152 -23.16 5.09 4.80
N ALA A 153 -24.02 4.65 5.74
CA ALA A 153 -24.97 5.52 6.43
C ALA A 153 -24.33 6.23 7.64
N GLU A 154 -23.36 5.58 8.29
CA GLU A 154 -22.61 6.15 9.41
C GLU A 154 -21.11 5.83 9.25
N ASP A 155 -20.26 6.81 9.54
CA ASP A 155 -18.80 6.70 9.61
C ASP A 155 -18.33 7.44 10.86
N LEU A 156 -17.99 6.67 11.89
CA LEU A 156 -17.67 7.19 13.21
C LEU A 156 -16.33 6.62 13.66
N ASP A 157 -15.30 7.46 13.67
CA ASP A 157 -14.07 7.17 14.40
C ASP A 157 -14.20 7.65 15.86
N THR A 158 -13.93 6.75 16.80
CA THR A 158 -13.94 7.06 18.23
C THR A 158 -12.56 7.36 18.81
N SER A 159 -11.48 7.06 18.06
CA SER A 159 -10.09 7.42 18.42
C SER A 159 -9.88 8.94 18.51
N GLU A 160 -10.62 9.72 17.71
CA GLU A 160 -10.56 11.18 17.71
C GLU A 160 -11.31 11.83 18.90
N ARG A 161 -12.06 11.03 19.69
CA ARG A 161 -12.90 11.52 20.80
C ARG A 161 -12.21 11.50 22.15
N ASP A 162 -10.95 11.90 22.17
CA ASP A 162 -10.14 12.03 23.39
C ASP A 162 -10.68 13.10 24.38
N THR A 163 -11.75 13.82 24.00
CA THR A 163 -12.41 14.88 24.77
C THR A 163 -13.78 14.49 25.37
N ALA A 164 -14.32 13.29 25.13
CA ALA A 164 -15.58 12.88 25.76
C ALA A 164 -15.35 12.31 27.18
N SER A 165 -16.26 12.64 28.12
CA SER A 165 -16.45 12.13 29.50
C SER A 165 -15.34 11.20 30.05
N PRO A 166 -14.74 11.48 31.23
CA PRO A 166 -13.72 10.63 31.86
C PRO A 166 -14.07 9.12 31.93
N ALA A 167 -15.35 8.77 31.93
CA ALA A 167 -15.84 7.39 31.93
C ALA A 167 -15.68 6.63 30.59
N ARG A 168 -15.55 7.34 29.46
CA ARG A 168 -15.42 6.77 28.10
C ARG A 168 -14.05 6.99 27.45
N ARG A 169 -13.13 7.63 28.17
CA ARG A 169 -11.76 7.84 27.71
C ARG A 169 -11.12 6.48 27.42
N GLY A 170 -10.59 6.30 26.22
CA GLY A 170 -9.84 5.10 25.83
C GLY A 170 -10.53 4.10 24.91
N TYR A 171 -11.82 4.29 24.60
CA TYR A 171 -12.50 3.47 23.58
C TYR A 171 -12.06 3.90 22.18
N ASP A 172 -11.32 3.02 21.50
CA ASP A 172 -10.69 3.27 20.20
C ASP A 172 -11.16 2.22 19.19
N SER A 173 -12.01 2.67 18.27
CA SER A 173 -12.63 1.85 17.24
C SER A 173 -13.17 2.73 16.13
N THR A 174 -12.97 2.33 14.89
CA THR A 174 -13.77 2.82 13.76
C THR A 174 -15.08 2.04 13.73
N HIS A 175 -16.21 2.73 13.61
CA HIS A 175 -17.54 2.15 13.42
C HIS A 175 -18.10 2.65 12.09
N LEU A 176 -18.28 1.73 11.15
CA LEU A 176 -18.87 2.00 9.85
C LEU A 176 -20.20 1.25 9.75
N VAL A 177 -21.26 1.89 9.25
CA VAL A 177 -22.55 1.23 8.98
C VAL A 177 -22.79 1.21 7.48
N ALA A 178 -22.55 0.05 6.86
CA ALA A 178 -22.74 -0.16 5.44
C ALA A 178 -24.21 -0.45 5.10
N VAL A 179 -24.74 0.18 4.06
CA VAL A 179 -26.14 0.02 3.61
C VAL A 179 -26.26 -0.63 2.24
N ALA A 180 -25.21 -0.59 1.44
CA ALA A 180 -25.08 -1.29 0.18
C ALA A 180 -23.60 -1.48 -0.15
N GLU A 181 -23.33 -2.43 -1.03
CA GLU A 181 -22.07 -2.46 -1.77
C GLU A 181 -22.13 -1.46 -2.92
N ARG A 182 -21.04 -0.74 -3.18
CA ARG A 182 -20.99 0.25 -4.25
C ARG A 182 -21.00 -0.42 -5.61
N GLU A 183 -21.76 0.12 -6.55
CA GLU A 183 -21.84 -0.42 -7.91
C GLU A 183 -20.52 -0.29 -8.69
N ASP A 184 -19.67 0.67 -8.33
CA ASP A 184 -18.37 0.97 -8.95
C ASP A 184 -17.18 0.25 -8.28
N ALA A 185 -17.44 -0.59 -7.27
CA ALA A 185 -16.42 -1.38 -6.58
C ALA A 185 -15.68 -2.33 -7.54
N GLU A 186 -14.34 -2.23 -7.56
CA GLU A 186 -13.49 -3.09 -8.40
C GLU A 186 -13.52 -4.57 -7.97
N HIS A 187 -13.65 -4.81 -6.66
CA HIS A 187 -13.57 -6.12 -6.03
C HIS A 187 -14.81 -6.37 -5.16
N PRO A 188 -15.95 -6.77 -5.76
CA PRO A 188 -17.15 -7.03 -5.01
C PRO A 188 -16.95 -8.14 -3.96
N VAL A 189 -17.39 -7.86 -2.74
CA VAL A 189 -17.36 -8.72 -1.55
C VAL A 189 -18.32 -9.89 -1.68
N ALA A 190 -19.42 -9.76 -2.43
CA ALA A 190 -20.31 -10.87 -2.71
C ALA A 190 -20.95 -10.82 -4.12
N PRO A 191 -21.25 -11.99 -4.73
CA PRO A 191 -21.97 -12.03 -6.00
C PRO A 191 -23.41 -11.48 -5.87
N ARG A 192 -23.95 -10.95 -6.99
CA ARG A 192 -25.37 -10.62 -7.08
C ARG A 192 -26.24 -11.87 -6.85
N GLY A 193 -27.32 -11.72 -6.11
CA GLY A 193 -28.22 -12.81 -5.73
C GLY A 193 -27.77 -13.62 -4.50
N SER A 194 -26.62 -13.30 -3.90
CA SER A 194 -26.14 -13.89 -2.66
C SER A 194 -27.00 -13.54 -1.44
N SER A 195 -26.71 -14.17 -0.29
CA SER A 195 -27.39 -13.86 0.96
C SER A 195 -27.03 -12.46 1.46
N LEU A 196 -25.81 -11.98 1.21
CA LEU A 196 -25.37 -10.62 1.52
C LEU A 196 -26.07 -9.58 0.63
N ASP A 197 -26.23 -9.85 -0.66
CA ASP A 197 -27.01 -8.98 -1.55
C ASP A 197 -28.49 -8.93 -1.12
N ARG A 198 -29.07 -10.06 -0.69
CA ARG A 198 -30.39 -10.09 -0.06
C ARG A 198 -30.42 -9.31 1.27
N TYR A 199 -29.33 -9.34 2.04
CA TYR A 199 -29.21 -8.62 3.30
C TYR A 199 -29.41 -7.12 3.11
N PHE A 200 -28.66 -6.49 2.20
CA PHE A 200 -28.74 -5.04 1.97
C PHE A 200 -30.12 -4.59 1.45
N ARG A 201 -30.84 -5.44 0.71
CA ARG A 201 -32.23 -5.17 0.32
C ARG A 201 -33.21 -5.24 1.49
N THR A 202 -32.94 -6.06 2.49
CA THR A 202 -33.88 -6.39 3.58
C THR A 202 -33.63 -5.54 4.84
N PHE A 203 -32.37 -5.37 5.22
CA PHE A 203 -31.95 -4.70 6.45
C PHE A 203 -31.34 -3.33 6.13
N GLY A 204 -31.36 -2.40 7.10
CA GLY A 204 -30.91 -1.02 6.90
C GLY A 204 -29.47 -0.72 7.31
N GLY A 205 -28.68 -1.73 7.68
CA GLY A 205 -27.28 -1.50 8.03
C GLY A 205 -26.55 -2.78 8.39
N LEU A 206 -25.27 -2.85 8.03
CA LEU A 206 -24.29 -3.84 8.45
C LEU A 206 -23.19 -3.08 9.21
N GLU A 207 -23.04 -3.35 10.50
CA GLU A 207 -22.04 -2.65 11.33
C GLU A 207 -20.66 -3.31 11.16
N ILE A 208 -19.66 -2.54 10.76
CA ILE A 208 -18.26 -2.96 10.65
C ILE A 208 -17.45 -2.20 11.70
N GLN A 209 -16.87 -2.94 12.65
CA GLN A 209 -16.02 -2.38 13.70
C GLN A 209 -14.56 -2.72 13.42
N ILE A 210 -13.70 -1.70 13.31
CA ILE A 210 -12.29 -1.85 12.98
C ILE A 210 -11.44 -1.38 14.15
N ARG A 211 -10.58 -2.25 14.67
CA ARG A 211 -9.78 -2.01 15.89
C ARG A 211 -8.38 -2.56 15.75
N THR A 212 -7.46 -2.05 16.57
CA THR A 212 -6.18 -2.75 16.79
C THR A 212 -6.36 -3.92 17.76
N VAL A 213 -5.41 -4.87 17.80
CA VAL A 213 -5.38 -5.95 18.80
C VAL A 213 -5.42 -5.37 20.22
N ALA A 214 -4.67 -4.29 20.47
CA ALA A 214 -4.59 -3.64 21.76
C ALA A 214 -5.94 -2.99 22.15
N ALA A 215 -6.61 -2.32 21.20
CA ALA A 215 -7.95 -1.74 21.39
C ALA A 215 -9.03 -2.79 21.58
N HIS A 216 -8.94 -3.91 20.86
CA HIS A 216 -9.84 -5.03 21.06
C HIS A 216 -9.71 -5.61 22.47
N ALA A 217 -8.49 -5.89 22.94
CA ALA A 217 -8.24 -6.45 24.27
C ALA A 217 -8.77 -5.53 25.39
N TRP A 218 -8.52 -4.22 25.31
CA TRP A 218 -9.02 -3.26 26.28
C TRP A 218 -10.55 -3.24 26.31
N ALA A 219 -11.19 -3.18 25.14
CA ALA A 219 -12.65 -3.07 25.05
C ALA A 219 -13.39 -4.34 25.49
N GLU A 220 -12.86 -5.53 25.21
CA GLU A 220 -13.47 -6.77 25.72
C GLU A 220 -13.37 -6.87 27.25
N PHE A 221 -12.25 -6.43 27.84
CA PHE A 221 -12.09 -6.38 29.29
C PHE A 221 -13.03 -5.35 29.93
N GLU A 222 -13.12 -4.15 29.36
CA GLU A 222 -14.04 -3.09 29.81
C GLU A 222 -15.49 -3.57 29.79
N HIS A 223 -15.92 -4.15 28.67
CA HIS A 223 -17.28 -4.61 28.48
C HIS A 223 -17.64 -5.76 29.45
N ALA A 224 -16.72 -6.70 29.68
CA ALA A 224 -16.92 -7.79 30.63
C ALA A 224 -17.10 -7.29 32.08
N ARG A 225 -16.39 -6.23 32.48
CA ARG A 225 -16.39 -5.72 33.86
C ARG A 225 -17.47 -4.68 34.12
N ARG A 226 -17.70 -3.73 33.22
CA ARG A 226 -18.68 -2.64 33.41
C ARG A 226 -20.08 -2.99 32.95
N TYR A 227 -20.22 -3.66 31.80
CA TYR A 227 -21.54 -3.92 31.21
C TYR A 227 -22.21 -5.18 31.76
N LYS A 228 -21.44 -6.25 31.95
CA LYS A 228 -21.93 -7.54 32.48
C LYS A 228 -21.68 -7.77 33.98
N GLY A 229 -20.93 -6.90 34.64
CA GLY A 229 -20.58 -7.06 36.05
C GLY A 229 -21.68 -6.57 37.00
N GLU A 230 -22.42 -7.49 37.63
CA GLU A 230 -23.23 -7.15 38.82
C GLU A 230 -22.36 -6.53 39.92
N GLY A 231 -21.08 -6.95 40.00
CA GLY A 231 -20.08 -6.39 40.90
C GLY A 231 -19.81 -4.89 40.70
N TYR A 232 -19.75 -4.38 39.45
CA TYR A 232 -19.53 -2.95 39.21
C TYR A 232 -20.72 -2.09 39.67
N LYS A 233 -21.93 -2.63 39.56
CA LYS A 233 -23.15 -1.98 40.06
C LYS A 233 -23.26 -2.06 41.58
N ALA A 234 -22.66 -3.07 42.21
CA ALA A 234 -22.72 -3.29 43.66
C ALA A 234 -21.64 -2.54 44.47
N VAL A 235 -20.56 -2.06 43.84
CA VAL A 235 -19.49 -1.30 44.51
C VAL A 235 -19.89 0.16 44.79
N GLY A 236 -19.28 0.74 45.84
CA GLY A 236 -19.49 2.13 46.22
C GLY A 236 -18.89 3.14 45.24
N ASP A 237 -19.29 4.40 45.33
CA ASP A 237 -18.90 5.44 44.35
C ASP A 237 -17.39 5.70 44.29
N LEU A 238 -16.68 5.57 45.41
CA LEU A 238 -15.22 5.73 45.46
C LEU A 238 -14.49 4.61 44.70
N ASP A 239 -14.97 3.38 44.82
CA ASP A 239 -14.41 2.24 44.11
C ASP A 239 -14.68 2.35 42.60
N ARG A 240 -15.86 2.82 42.21
CA ARG A 240 -16.17 3.10 40.79
C ARG A 240 -15.23 4.15 40.20
N LEU A 241 -14.98 5.24 40.93
CA LEU A 241 -14.02 6.26 40.49
C LEU A 241 -12.60 5.68 40.32
N THR A 242 -12.17 4.84 41.26
CA THR A 242 -10.87 4.17 41.19
C THR A 242 -10.79 3.24 39.97
N ILE A 243 -11.84 2.46 39.72
CA ILE A 243 -11.95 1.58 38.55
C ILE A 243 -11.89 2.41 37.25
N ASP A 244 -12.58 3.55 37.19
CA ASP A 244 -12.57 4.43 36.02
C ASP A 244 -11.18 5.01 35.74
N GLN A 245 -10.44 5.39 36.79
CA GLN A 245 -9.04 5.84 36.66
C GLN A 245 -8.14 4.71 36.13
N LEU A 246 -8.31 3.48 36.61
CA LEU A 246 -7.55 2.32 36.12
C LEU A 246 -7.86 1.99 34.65
N PHE A 247 -9.11 2.13 34.23
CA PHE A 247 -9.47 1.99 32.81
C PHE A 247 -8.81 3.07 31.94
N GLY A 248 -8.73 4.30 32.44
CA GLY A 248 -7.99 5.39 31.79
C GLY A 248 -6.50 5.07 31.64
N ALA A 249 -5.83 4.67 32.72
CA ALA A 249 -4.42 4.28 32.66
C ALA A 249 -4.16 3.09 31.72
N ALA A 250 -5.07 2.11 31.68
CA ALA A 250 -4.99 1.00 30.74
C ALA A 250 -5.15 1.46 29.27
N ALA A 251 -5.93 2.51 29.01
CA ALA A 251 -6.06 3.09 27.68
C ALA A 251 -4.79 3.83 27.24
N ASP A 252 -4.14 4.56 28.15
CA ASP A 252 -2.85 5.22 27.86
C ASP A 252 -1.77 4.19 27.52
N ALA A 253 -1.67 3.11 28.29
CA ALA A 253 -0.74 2.03 28.03
C ALA A 253 -1.02 1.32 26.69
N ARG A 254 -2.29 1.16 26.34
CA ARG A 254 -2.70 0.64 25.03
C ARG A 254 -2.23 1.55 23.90
N HIS A 255 -2.45 2.86 23.98
CA HIS A 255 -2.00 3.80 22.95
C HIS A 255 -0.48 3.75 22.75
N ALA A 256 0.29 3.70 23.83
CA ALA A 256 1.74 3.53 23.75
C ALA A 256 2.16 2.23 23.05
N LEU A 257 1.42 1.13 23.27
CA LEU A 257 1.68 -0.14 22.59
C LEU A 257 1.43 -0.04 21.08
N ASP A 258 0.32 0.60 20.68
CA ASP A 258 0.00 0.82 19.26
C ASP A 258 1.07 1.70 18.56
N GLU A 259 1.59 2.74 19.24
CA GLU A 259 2.68 3.56 18.71
C GLU A 259 3.97 2.77 18.49
N ILE A 260 4.31 1.87 19.41
CA ILE A 260 5.50 1.00 19.30
C ILE A 260 5.35 0.05 18.12
N PHE A 261 4.17 -0.56 17.92
CA PHE A 261 3.93 -1.42 16.76
C PHE A 261 4.11 -0.67 15.45
N VAL A 262 3.56 0.55 15.33
CA VAL A 262 3.77 1.40 14.15
C VAL A 262 5.25 1.73 13.95
N ALA A 263 6.01 1.99 15.01
CA ALA A 263 7.45 2.25 14.92
C ALA A 263 8.24 1.03 14.41
N ILE A 264 7.89 -0.18 14.88
CA ILE A 264 8.49 -1.44 14.40
C ILE A 264 8.20 -1.61 12.90
N ASP A 265 6.94 -1.44 12.47
CA ASP A 265 6.54 -1.55 11.06
C ASP A 265 7.31 -0.56 10.17
N ARG A 266 7.53 0.67 10.64
CA ARG A 266 8.31 1.68 9.91
C ARG A 266 9.77 1.28 9.72
N VAL A 267 10.39 0.69 10.74
CA VAL A 267 11.78 0.20 10.64
C VAL A 267 11.87 -1.00 9.71
N LEU A 268 10.87 -1.89 9.74
CA LEU A 268 10.80 -3.02 8.81
C LEU A 268 10.56 -2.56 7.37
N ALA A 269 9.76 -1.52 7.14
CA ALA A 269 9.55 -0.91 5.84
C ALA A 269 10.81 -0.23 5.30
N ASN A 270 11.56 0.46 6.17
CA ASN A 270 12.77 1.20 5.83
C ASN A 270 13.96 0.76 6.71
N PRO A 271 14.53 -0.44 6.49
CA PRO A 271 15.67 -0.90 7.26
C PRO A 271 16.88 0.00 6.97
N ALA A 272 17.48 0.58 8.02
CA ALA A 272 18.70 1.35 7.92
C ALA A 272 19.84 0.41 7.48
N GLY A 273 20.14 0.38 6.18
CA GLY A 273 21.11 -0.57 5.64
C GLY A 273 21.06 -0.88 4.15
N SER A 274 20.27 -0.18 3.33
CA SER A 274 20.45 -0.23 1.86
C SER A 274 21.64 0.62 1.41
N ALA A 275 22.80 0.43 2.05
CA ALA A 275 24.06 0.69 1.37
C ALA A 275 24.20 -0.43 0.35
N ALA A 276 24.30 -0.05 -0.92
CA ALA A 276 24.70 -0.88 -2.05
C ALA A 276 25.30 -2.23 -1.61
N ALA A 277 24.47 -3.28 -1.67
CA ALA A 277 24.98 -4.62 -1.75
C ALA A 277 25.61 -4.77 -3.14
N ASP A 278 26.82 -4.21 -3.29
CA ASP A 278 27.79 -4.66 -4.28
C ASP A 278 28.16 -6.10 -3.90
N HIS A 279 27.28 -7.03 -4.26
CA HIS A 279 27.59 -8.45 -4.24
C HIS A 279 28.14 -8.83 -5.60
N ALA A 280 29.38 -9.29 -5.54
CA ALA A 280 30.23 -9.67 -6.66
C ALA A 280 29.53 -10.63 -7.62
N ASP A 281 29.69 -10.34 -8.91
CA ASP A 281 29.43 -11.25 -10.01
C ASP A 281 30.11 -12.61 -9.75
N ALA A 282 29.33 -13.60 -9.36
CA ALA A 282 29.67 -14.99 -9.60
C ALA A 282 29.14 -15.33 -10.99
N ALA A 283 30.06 -15.50 -11.93
CA ALA A 283 29.78 -16.05 -13.24
C ALA A 283 29.18 -17.46 -13.08
N GLU A 284 27.96 -17.65 -13.58
CA GLU A 284 27.46 -18.97 -13.94
C GLU A 284 27.32 -19.06 -15.45
N ASP A 285 27.91 -20.14 -15.93
CA ASP A 285 27.96 -20.65 -17.29
C ASP A 285 26.54 -20.99 -17.74
N GLY A 286 26.07 -20.34 -18.80
CA GLY A 286 24.75 -20.55 -19.38
C GLY A 286 24.89 -20.81 -20.87
N ALA A 287 24.66 -22.06 -21.25
CA ALA A 287 24.74 -22.57 -22.59
C ALA A 287 23.98 -21.72 -23.61
N GLU A 288 24.59 -21.62 -24.79
CA GLU A 288 24.03 -21.05 -26.01
C GLU A 288 22.75 -21.82 -26.40
N GLU A 289 21.60 -21.15 -26.38
CA GLU A 289 20.46 -21.54 -27.22
C GLU A 289 20.38 -20.57 -28.40
N GLU A 290 20.77 -21.09 -29.57
CA GLU A 290 20.39 -20.54 -30.86
C GLU A 290 18.87 -20.36 -30.90
N THR A 291 18.39 -19.11 -30.96
CA THR A 291 16.99 -18.82 -31.26
C THR A 291 16.90 -18.07 -32.58
N THR A 292 16.45 -18.80 -33.59
CA THR A 292 15.81 -18.28 -34.81
C THR A 292 14.78 -17.21 -34.42
N ALA A 293 14.77 -16.07 -35.15
CA ALA A 293 13.85 -14.97 -34.91
C ALA A 293 12.39 -15.44 -34.81
N PRO A 294 11.70 -15.32 -33.65
CA PRO A 294 10.34 -15.81 -33.52
C PRO A 294 9.33 -14.69 -33.80
N GLU A 295 8.16 -15.10 -34.25
CA GLU A 295 6.92 -14.32 -34.37
C GLU A 295 6.68 -13.47 -33.10
N VAL A 296 6.34 -12.19 -33.29
CA VAL A 296 6.08 -11.25 -32.20
C VAL A 296 4.64 -11.45 -31.72
N GLU A 297 4.47 -12.30 -30.71
CA GLU A 297 3.17 -12.46 -30.04
C GLU A 297 2.86 -11.22 -29.19
N LEU A 298 1.87 -10.45 -29.63
CA LEU A 298 1.36 -9.27 -28.93
C LEU A 298 0.55 -9.69 -27.69
N LEU A 299 0.59 -8.85 -26.66
CA LEU A 299 -0.24 -9.02 -25.47
C LEU A 299 -1.67 -8.53 -25.74
N ASP A 300 -2.62 -9.46 -25.69
CA ASP A 300 -4.05 -9.21 -25.53
C ASP A 300 -4.59 -9.94 -24.28
N VAL A 301 -5.91 -9.88 -24.06
CA VAL A 301 -6.55 -10.46 -22.86
C VAL A 301 -6.39 -11.98 -22.84
N GLU A 302 -6.46 -12.65 -23.99
CA GLU A 302 -6.35 -14.12 -24.08
C GLU A 302 -4.91 -14.57 -23.83
N ALA A 303 -3.95 -13.94 -24.51
CA ALA A 303 -2.52 -14.19 -24.35
C ALA A 303 -2.07 -13.92 -22.90
N LEU A 304 -2.55 -12.82 -22.28
CA LEU A 304 -2.25 -12.53 -20.88
C LEU A 304 -2.87 -13.55 -19.93
N THR A 305 -4.12 -13.98 -20.17
CA THR A 305 -4.78 -15.02 -19.35
C THR A 305 -3.97 -16.33 -19.37
N ALA A 306 -3.56 -16.78 -20.57
CA ALA A 306 -2.75 -17.98 -20.73
C ALA A 306 -1.37 -17.84 -20.08
N TYR A 307 -0.72 -16.67 -20.23
CA TYR A 307 0.55 -16.36 -19.59
C TYR A 307 0.44 -16.44 -18.06
N LEU A 308 -0.57 -15.79 -17.47
CA LEU A 308 -0.80 -15.78 -16.03
C LEU A 308 -1.10 -17.17 -15.48
N ALA A 309 -1.89 -17.98 -16.19
CA ALA A 309 -2.18 -19.35 -15.78
C ALA A 309 -0.92 -20.22 -15.72
N ARG A 310 0.01 -20.01 -16.65
CA ARG A 310 1.29 -20.74 -16.69
C ARG A 310 2.27 -20.25 -15.62
N ARG A 311 2.37 -18.94 -15.39
CA ARG A 311 3.31 -18.35 -14.43
C ARG A 311 2.86 -18.51 -12.97
N PHE A 312 1.55 -18.43 -12.72
CA PHE A 312 0.93 -18.44 -11.39
C PHE A 312 -0.09 -19.57 -11.25
N PRO A 313 0.33 -20.85 -11.36
CA PRO A 313 -0.59 -21.98 -11.39
C PRO A 313 -1.33 -22.21 -10.06
N GLU A 314 -0.74 -21.76 -8.94
CA GLU A 314 -1.29 -21.94 -7.58
C GLU A 314 -2.24 -20.82 -7.16
N ASP A 315 -2.33 -19.72 -7.91
CA ASP A 315 -3.15 -18.56 -7.56
C ASP A 315 -4.52 -18.57 -8.26
N SER A 316 -5.48 -17.91 -7.61
CA SER A 316 -6.87 -17.87 -8.06
C SER A 316 -7.03 -17.09 -9.37
N GLU A 317 -7.95 -17.54 -10.22
CA GLU A 317 -8.22 -16.88 -11.49
C GLU A 317 -8.79 -15.47 -11.27
N GLY A 318 -8.28 -14.50 -12.03
CA GLY A 318 -8.84 -13.14 -12.02
C GLY A 318 -10.13 -13.10 -12.83
N SER A 319 -11.04 -12.18 -12.47
CA SER A 319 -12.21 -11.91 -13.32
C SER A 319 -11.78 -11.38 -14.69
N GLU A 320 -12.63 -11.50 -15.71
CA GLU A 320 -12.36 -10.93 -17.04
C GLU A 320 -11.99 -9.43 -16.97
N ARG A 321 -12.68 -8.68 -16.11
CA ARG A 321 -12.37 -7.27 -15.82
C ARG A 321 -11.00 -7.10 -15.19
N GLY A 322 -10.64 -7.98 -14.25
CA GLY A 322 -9.33 -8.00 -13.61
C GLY A 322 -8.20 -8.26 -14.61
N VAL A 323 -8.39 -9.18 -15.57
CA VAL A 323 -7.37 -9.43 -16.61
C VAL A 323 -7.27 -8.27 -17.59
N ALA A 324 -8.40 -7.66 -17.97
CA ALA A 324 -8.40 -6.46 -18.80
C ALA A 324 -7.66 -5.29 -18.13
N PHE A 325 -7.89 -5.11 -16.82
CA PHE A 325 -7.15 -4.15 -16.00
C PHE A 325 -5.65 -4.49 -15.96
N ALA A 326 -5.29 -5.76 -15.74
CA ALA A 326 -3.89 -6.21 -15.75
C ALA A 326 -3.19 -5.90 -17.08
N LEU A 327 -3.89 -6.06 -18.21
CA LEU A 327 -3.38 -5.72 -19.52
C LEU A 327 -3.09 -4.21 -19.64
N GLU A 328 -3.97 -3.36 -19.14
CA GLU A 328 -3.76 -1.91 -19.09
C GLU A 328 -2.52 -1.54 -18.27
N LEU A 329 -2.31 -2.18 -17.10
CA LEU A 329 -1.12 -1.98 -16.26
C LEU A 329 0.17 -2.35 -17.00
N VAL A 330 0.19 -3.51 -17.67
CA VAL A 330 1.35 -4.01 -18.42
C VAL A 330 1.67 -3.06 -19.59
N GLN A 331 0.64 -2.61 -20.31
CA GLN A 331 0.80 -1.68 -21.44
C GLN A 331 1.26 -0.29 -21.00
N ALA A 332 0.80 0.21 -19.85
CA ALA A 332 1.28 1.47 -19.26
C ALA A 332 2.77 1.42 -18.91
N CYS A 333 3.30 0.22 -18.63
CA CYS A 333 4.73 -0.01 -18.43
C CYS A 333 5.54 -0.12 -19.74
N GLY A 334 4.90 0.03 -20.91
CA GLY A 334 5.53 -0.11 -22.22
C GLY A 334 5.70 -1.56 -22.69
N LEU A 335 5.18 -2.53 -21.94
CA LEU A 335 5.28 -3.95 -22.25
C LEU A 335 4.11 -4.34 -23.16
N ARG A 336 4.43 -4.74 -24.39
CA ARG A 336 3.41 -5.03 -25.43
C ARG A 336 3.45 -6.45 -25.97
N THR A 337 4.42 -7.27 -25.54
CA THR A 337 4.61 -8.64 -26.01
C THR A 337 4.77 -9.60 -24.85
N VAL A 338 4.32 -10.85 -25.01
CA VAL A 338 4.43 -11.88 -23.98
C VAL A 338 5.89 -12.12 -23.60
N ARG A 339 6.79 -12.17 -24.60
CA ARG A 339 8.24 -12.28 -24.38
C ARG A 339 8.81 -11.09 -23.59
N GLY A 340 8.36 -9.87 -23.91
CA GLY A 340 8.83 -8.66 -23.22
C GLY A 340 8.44 -8.67 -21.74
N LEU A 341 7.19 -9.05 -21.45
CA LEU A 341 6.72 -9.22 -20.08
C LEU A 341 7.51 -10.31 -19.34
N ASP A 342 7.68 -11.49 -19.97
CA ASP A 342 8.39 -12.61 -19.34
C ASP A 342 9.85 -12.29 -19.03
N ALA A 343 10.52 -11.56 -19.93
CA ALA A 343 11.90 -11.12 -19.74
C ALA A 343 12.04 -10.16 -18.55
N GLU A 344 11.09 -9.23 -18.36
CA GLU A 344 11.08 -8.32 -17.21
C GLU A 344 10.83 -9.10 -15.90
N LEU A 345 9.80 -9.95 -15.85
CA LEU A 345 9.45 -10.67 -14.63
C LEU A 345 10.48 -11.76 -14.27
N SER A 346 11.31 -12.21 -15.21
CA SER A 346 12.41 -13.14 -14.93
C SER A 346 13.61 -12.48 -14.23
N ALA A 347 13.62 -11.15 -14.11
CA ALA A 347 14.66 -10.41 -13.39
C ALA A 347 14.55 -10.53 -11.85
N ILE A 348 13.51 -11.16 -11.33
CA ILE A 348 13.28 -11.33 -9.88
C ILE A 348 13.02 -12.79 -9.53
N ASP A 349 13.21 -13.15 -8.26
CA ASP A 349 12.67 -14.40 -7.71
C ASP A 349 11.20 -14.18 -7.31
N GLY A 350 10.27 -14.65 -8.13
CA GLY A 350 8.83 -14.58 -7.83
C GLY A 350 8.43 -15.29 -6.53
N ALA A 351 9.19 -16.32 -6.11
CA ALA A 351 8.95 -16.99 -4.83
C ALA A 351 9.36 -16.10 -3.65
N GLU A 352 10.40 -15.26 -3.80
CA GLU A 352 10.79 -14.25 -2.81
C GLU A 352 9.72 -13.16 -2.68
N VAL A 353 9.23 -12.64 -3.81
CA VAL A 353 8.13 -11.67 -3.83
C VAL A 353 6.90 -12.26 -3.12
N ARG A 354 6.53 -13.51 -3.43
CA ARG A 354 5.43 -14.21 -2.75
C ARG A 354 5.62 -14.27 -1.23
N ARG A 355 6.81 -14.64 -0.75
CA ARG A 355 7.11 -14.72 0.70
C ARG A 355 7.01 -13.36 1.40
N LEU A 356 7.49 -12.30 0.76
CA LEU A 356 7.42 -10.95 1.34
C LEU A 356 6.01 -10.38 1.34
N MET A 357 5.22 -10.74 0.33
CA MET A 357 3.80 -10.37 0.20
C MET A 357 2.85 -11.34 0.87
N ASP A 358 3.35 -12.30 1.66
CA ASP A 358 2.53 -13.38 2.21
C ASP A 358 1.29 -12.86 2.93
N THR A 359 0.17 -13.51 2.65
CA THR A 359 -1.19 -13.22 3.12
C THR A 359 -1.82 -14.54 3.58
N SER A 360 -2.69 -14.50 4.58
CA SER A 360 -3.39 -15.70 5.08
C SER A 360 -4.34 -16.37 4.06
N THR A 361 -4.56 -15.74 2.92
CA THR A 361 -5.51 -16.14 1.87
C THR A 361 -4.84 -16.08 0.50
N THR A 362 -5.26 -16.96 -0.41
CA THR A 362 -4.82 -16.98 -1.80
C THR A 362 -5.28 -15.71 -2.51
N VAL A 363 -4.36 -15.02 -3.19
CA VAL A 363 -4.68 -13.83 -4.00
C VAL A 363 -4.93 -14.21 -5.46
N THR A 364 -5.38 -13.26 -6.26
CA THR A 364 -5.58 -13.45 -7.71
C THR A 364 -4.26 -13.47 -8.49
N ARG A 365 -4.26 -14.13 -9.66
CA ARG A 365 -3.12 -14.09 -10.61
C ARG A 365 -2.80 -12.66 -11.09
N VAL A 366 -3.84 -11.83 -11.24
CA VAL A 366 -3.70 -10.41 -11.58
C VAL A 366 -2.94 -9.67 -10.48
N ARG A 367 -3.31 -9.94 -9.21
CA ARG A 367 -2.63 -9.38 -8.05
C ARG A 367 -1.17 -9.83 -7.97
N ARG A 368 -0.86 -11.09 -8.27
CA ARG A 368 0.54 -11.58 -8.36
C ARG A 368 1.34 -10.88 -9.45
N LEU A 369 0.75 -10.67 -10.62
CA LEU A 369 1.38 -9.90 -11.68
C LEU A 369 1.70 -8.48 -11.22
N ASP A 370 0.74 -7.81 -10.57
CA ASP A 370 0.90 -6.46 -10.03
C ASP A 370 2.05 -6.41 -8.99
N ASP A 371 2.16 -7.40 -8.09
CA ASP A 371 3.29 -7.50 -7.14
C ASP A 371 4.65 -7.68 -7.82
N GLU A 372 4.73 -8.57 -8.81
CA GLU A 372 5.99 -8.83 -9.49
C GLU A 372 6.43 -7.64 -10.35
N LEU A 373 5.50 -6.96 -11.03
CA LEU A 373 5.79 -5.72 -11.73
C LEU A 373 6.23 -4.62 -10.75
N LEU A 374 5.57 -4.49 -9.61
CA LEU A 374 5.95 -3.55 -8.56
C LEU A 374 7.33 -3.86 -7.98
N ALA A 375 7.67 -5.14 -7.83
CA ALA A 375 8.99 -5.59 -7.37
C ALA A 375 10.11 -5.27 -8.37
N VAL A 376 9.87 -5.49 -9.67
CA VAL A 376 10.85 -5.26 -10.74
C VAL A 376 11.04 -3.77 -11.02
N LEU A 377 9.95 -3.03 -11.19
CA LEU A 377 9.95 -1.65 -11.69
C LEU A 377 9.86 -0.60 -10.57
N GLY A 378 9.46 -0.97 -9.35
CA GLY A 378 9.49 -0.10 -8.18
C GLY A 378 8.70 1.20 -8.34
N GLU A 379 9.32 2.33 -7.99
CA GLU A 379 8.68 3.66 -8.06
C GLU A 379 8.20 4.03 -9.48
N GLU A 380 8.89 3.55 -10.53
CA GLU A 380 8.50 3.77 -11.94
C GLU A 380 7.16 3.09 -12.26
N TYR A 381 6.90 1.93 -11.65
CA TYR A 381 5.59 1.27 -11.74
C TYR A 381 4.49 2.09 -11.08
N ILE A 382 4.77 2.63 -9.90
CA ILE A 382 3.81 3.47 -9.16
C ILE A 382 3.47 4.71 -9.97
N GLU A 383 4.48 5.42 -10.49
CA GLU A 383 4.28 6.62 -11.30
C GLU A 383 3.40 6.34 -12.53
N ARG A 384 3.63 5.21 -13.21
CA ARG A 384 2.91 4.85 -14.44
C ARG A 384 1.50 4.33 -14.22
N THR A 385 1.20 3.78 -13.03
CA THR A 385 -0.03 3.02 -12.80
C THR A 385 -0.91 3.55 -11.67
N ALA A 386 -0.46 4.54 -10.89
CA ALA A 386 -1.19 5.07 -9.73
C ALA A 386 -2.57 5.65 -10.08
N SER A 387 -2.77 6.11 -11.32
CA SER A 387 -4.04 6.68 -11.79
C SER A 387 -4.88 5.73 -12.65
N ILE A 388 -4.47 4.47 -12.79
CA ILE A 388 -5.18 3.46 -13.59
C ILE A 388 -6.18 2.73 -12.68
N GLY A 389 -7.41 2.54 -13.16
CA GLY A 389 -8.51 1.96 -12.40
C GLY A 389 -9.45 2.99 -11.79
N ASN A 390 -10.37 2.53 -10.94
CA ASN A 390 -11.39 3.31 -10.24
C ASN A 390 -10.98 3.68 -8.81
N SER A 391 -10.02 2.97 -8.20
CA SER A 391 -9.53 3.36 -6.87
C SER A 391 -8.69 4.64 -6.94
N SER A 392 -9.23 5.72 -6.36
CA SER A 392 -8.53 7.02 -6.23
C SER A 392 -7.25 6.95 -5.38
N ARG A 393 -7.03 5.84 -4.65
CA ARG A 393 -5.92 5.64 -3.72
C ARG A 393 -4.97 4.52 -4.13
N ARG A 394 -5.09 4.00 -5.36
CA ARG A 394 -4.20 2.94 -5.87
C ARG A 394 -2.72 3.29 -5.67
N GLY A 395 -2.33 4.53 -5.91
CA GLY A 395 -0.95 4.99 -5.70
C GLY A 395 -0.45 4.77 -4.26
N ASP A 396 -1.30 5.00 -3.26
CA ASP A 396 -0.95 4.79 -1.86
C ASP A 396 -0.91 3.30 -1.51
N GLN A 397 -1.88 2.52 -2.00
CA GLN A 397 -1.87 1.06 -1.88
C GLN A 397 -0.61 0.43 -2.48
N LEU A 398 -0.18 0.91 -3.64
CA LEU A 398 1.07 0.49 -4.28
C LEU A 398 2.30 0.84 -3.43
N ARG A 399 2.35 2.04 -2.83
CA ARG A 399 3.44 2.41 -1.92
C ARG A 399 3.49 1.52 -0.68
N TRP A 400 2.34 1.25 -0.07
CA TRP A 400 2.25 0.37 1.10
C TRP A 400 2.74 -1.05 0.79
N ARG A 401 2.40 -1.56 -0.39
CA ARG A 401 2.92 -2.83 -0.90
C ARG A 401 4.41 -2.75 -1.18
N TYR A 402 4.87 -1.67 -1.81
CA TYR A 402 6.28 -1.48 -2.14
C TYR A 402 7.17 -1.43 -0.90
N ASP A 403 6.69 -0.88 0.22
CA ASP A 403 7.40 -0.90 1.51
C ASP A 403 7.74 -2.34 1.99
N ARG A 404 6.94 -3.34 1.59
CA ARG A 404 7.21 -4.76 1.87
C ARG A 404 8.28 -5.35 0.96
N LEU A 405 8.54 -4.75 -0.20
CA LEU A 405 9.46 -5.24 -1.24
C LEU A 405 10.78 -4.45 -1.31
N ARG A 406 10.73 -3.15 -1.05
CA ARG A 406 11.83 -2.20 -1.27
C ARG A 406 13.07 -2.63 -0.49
N GLY A 407 14.17 -2.84 -1.21
CA GLY A 407 15.44 -3.26 -0.62
C GLY A 407 15.45 -4.68 -0.05
N LYS A 408 14.39 -5.47 -0.27
CA LYS A 408 14.23 -6.85 0.22
C LYS A 408 14.15 -7.88 -0.90
N VAL A 409 13.73 -7.48 -2.11
CA VAL A 409 13.70 -8.35 -3.29
C VAL A 409 15.04 -8.31 -4.00
N THR A 410 15.58 -9.48 -4.29
CA THR A 410 16.77 -9.67 -5.11
C THR A 410 16.42 -9.49 -6.58
N VAL A 411 16.73 -8.34 -7.14
CA VAL A 411 16.63 -8.10 -8.58
C VAL A 411 17.92 -8.58 -9.24
N ARG A 412 17.84 -9.70 -9.99
CA ARG A 412 18.87 -10.11 -10.94
C ARG A 412 18.97 -9.00 -11.98
N ARG A 413 19.97 -8.14 -11.84
CA ARG A 413 20.17 -7.01 -12.77
C ARG A 413 20.14 -7.55 -14.20
N ARG A 414 19.22 -7.04 -15.01
CA ARG A 414 19.17 -7.26 -16.46
C ARG A 414 20.59 -7.16 -17.01
N THR A 415 21.11 -8.25 -17.58
CA THR A 415 22.41 -8.23 -18.24
C THR A 415 22.29 -7.22 -19.37
N VAL A 416 22.88 -6.03 -19.19
CA VAL A 416 22.89 -5.01 -20.23
C VAL A 416 23.78 -5.54 -21.33
N THR A 417 23.19 -5.78 -22.49
CA THR A 417 23.88 -6.29 -23.67
C THR A 417 24.05 -5.18 -24.69
N TYR A 418 25.11 -5.31 -25.46
CA TYR A 418 25.50 -4.37 -26.51
C TYR A 418 25.51 -5.14 -27.82
N GLN A 419 25.05 -4.52 -28.89
CA GLN A 419 25.06 -5.09 -30.24
C GLN A 419 25.78 -4.13 -31.18
N LEU A 420 26.57 -4.67 -32.09
CA LEU A 420 27.37 -3.91 -33.04
C LEU A 420 26.78 -4.05 -34.45
N PHE A 421 26.73 -2.95 -35.20
CA PHE A 421 26.26 -2.90 -36.59
C PHE A 421 27.08 -1.91 -37.41
N GLY A 422 27.18 -2.13 -38.72
CA GLY A 422 27.90 -1.24 -39.64
C GLY A 422 28.74 -2.04 -40.63
N ALA A 423 29.18 -1.41 -41.72
CA ALA A 423 29.93 -2.07 -42.79
C ALA A 423 31.28 -2.63 -42.33
N ASP A 424 31.88 -2.03 -41.29
CA ASP A 424 33.19 -2.45 -40.74
C ASP A 424 33.06 -3.47 -39.60
N VAL A 425 31.84 -3.86 -39.22
CA VAL A 425 31.60 -4.88 -38.20
C VAL A 425 31.65 -6.28 -38.83
N PRO A 426 32.44 -7.23 -38.29
CA PRO A 426 32.47 -8.60 -38.77
C PRO A 426 31.09 -9.27 -38.77
N ALA A 427 30.82 -10.12 -39.76
CA ALA A 427 29.51 -10.75 -39.95
C ALA A 427 29.12 -11.68 -38.78
N ASP A 428 30.10 -12.33 -38.16
CA ASP A 428 29.96 -13.18 -36.98
C ASP A 428 29.70 -12.40 -35.67
N LEU A 429 29.83 -11.07 -35.71
CA LEU A 429 29.62 -10.20 -34.56
C LEU A 429 28.40 -9.29 -34.71
N THR A 430 27.93 -9.09 -35.94
CA THR A 430 26.84 -8.18 -36.25
C THR A 430 25.55 -8.62 -35.55
N GLY A 431 24.94 -7.72 -34.79
CA GLY A 431 23.69 -7.96 -34.05
C GLY A 431 23.80 -8.93 -32.86
N HIS A 432 24.97 -9.47 -32.55
CA HIS A 432 25.15 -10.40 -31.43
C HIS A 432 25.17 -9.65 -30.11
N ALA A 433 24.40 -10.13 -29.13
CA ALA A 433 24.33 -9.55 -27.80
C ALA A 433 25.61 -9.89 -27.01
N ILE A 434 26.42 -8.87 -26.71
CA ILE A 434 27.71 -9.03 -26.02
C ILE A 434 27.80 -8.13 -24.77
N PRO A 435 28.57 -8.51 -23.73
CA PRO A 435 28.78 -7.67 -22.55
C PRO A 435 29.54 -6.37 -22.87
N ALA A 436 29.36 -5.33 -22.05
CA ALA A 436 29.99 -4.00 -22.24
C ALA A 436 31.49 -4.06 -22.50
N VAL A 437 32.23 -4.84 -21.70
CA VAL A 437 33.68 -4.97 -21.80
C VAL A 437 34.10 -5.67 -23.10
N ARG A 438 33.29 -6.64 -23.57
CA ARG A 438 33.52 -7.26 -24.87
C ARG A 438 33.25 -6.26 -25.99
N ALA A 439 32.16 -5.49 -25.91
CA ALA A 439 31.88 -4.43 -26.88
C ALA A 439 33.02 -3.41 -26.98
N VAL A 440 33.57 -2.94 -25.86
CA VAL A 440 34.75 -2.03 -25.84
C VAL A 440 35.92 -2.63 -26.62
N ARG A 441 36.27 -3.90 -26.36
CA ARG A 441 37.39 -4.56 -27.05
C ARG A 441 37.16 -4.68 -28.55
N GLU A 442 35.96 -5.06 -28.95
CA GLU A 442 35.64 -5.27 -30.35
C GLU A 442 35.56 -3.93 -31.10
N VAL A 443 34.95 -2.89 -30.50
CA VAL A 443 34.93 -1.53 -31.07
C VAL A 443 36.35 -0.96 -31.16
N ALA A 444 37.16 -1.08 -30.11
CA ALA A 444 38.57 -0.67 -30.16
C ALA A 444 39.35 -1.40 -31.26
N ARG A 445 39.07 -2.69 -31.49
CA ARG A 445 39.68 -3.45 -32.59
C ARG A 445 39.24 -2.90 -33.96
N ILE A 446 37.95 -2.68 -34.15
CA ILE A 446 37.36 -2.21 -35.42
C ILE A 446 37.90 -0.82 -35.74
N VAL A 447 37.77 0.13 -34.81
CA VAL A 447 38.26 1.50 -34.96
C VAL A 447 39.78 1.53 -35.18
N ALA A 448 40.56 0.74 -34.44
CA ALA A 448 42.01 0.69 -34.65
C ALA A 448 42.43 0.11 -36.01
N THR A 449 41.60 -0.76 -36.59
CA THR A 449 41.86 -1.36 -37.90
C THR A 449 41.63 -0.34 -39.03
N VAL A 450 40.66 0.56 -38.87
CA VAL A 450 40.30 1.57 -39.88
C VAL A 450 41.03 2.90 -39.68
N GLU A 451 41.06 3.43 -38.45
CA GLU A 451 41.65 4.72 -38.08
C GLU A 451 43.11 4.63 -37.64
N GLY A 452 43.58 3.43 -37.32
CA GLY A 452 44.92 3.16 -36.80
C GLY A 452 44.99 3.06 -35.28
N SER A 453 45.89 2.20 -34.80
CA SER A 453 46.04 1.84 -33.38
C SER A 453 46.38 3.00 -32.44
N ALA A 454 46.89 4.13 -32.94
CA ALA A 454 47.17 5.31 -32.12
C ALA A 454 45.89 6.07 -31.72
N GLN A 455 44.83 6.03 -32.54
CA GLN A 455 43.59 6.79 -32.32
C GLN A 455 42.73 6.22 -31.18
N VAL A 456 42.90 4.94 -30.86
CA VAL A 456 42.13 4.24 -29.83
C VAL A 456 42.79 4.26 -28.45
N VAL A 457 43.99 4.85 -28.31
CA VAL A 457 44.71 4.90 -27.02
C VAL A 457 43.94 5.81 -26.06
N ARG A 458 43.69 5.30 -24.85
CA ARG A 458 42.98 6.01 -23.77
C ARG A 458 43.66 5.71 -22.46
N ASP A 459 44.05 6.76 -21.75
CA ASP A 459 44.82 6.64 -20.52
C ASP A 459 44.11 5.74 -19.50
N GLY A 460 44.85 4.81 -18.90
CA GLY A 460 44.34 3.82 -17.94
C GLY A 460 43.36 2.76 -18.49
N ALA A 461 43.00 2.77 -19.79
CA ALA A 461 41.98 1.88 -20.35
C ALA A 461 42.40 1.12 -21.62
N ILE A 462 43.13 1.77 -22.55
CA ILE A 462 43.60 1.16 -23.80
C ILE A 462 45.03 1.62 -24.07
N SER A 463 45.98 0.68 -24.16
CA SER A 463 47.39 0.97 -24.46
C SER A 463 47.93 0.11 -25.60
N ARG A 464 49.02 0.56 -26.23
CA ARG A 464 49.80 -0.20 -27.22
C ARG A 464 50.96 -0.97 -26.57
N LEU A 465 51.25 -0.68 -25.30
CA LEU A 465 52.25 -1.34 -24.49
C LEU A 465 51.55 -2.13 -23.38
N GLU A 466 52.24 -3.11 -22.81
CA GLU A 466 51.78 -3.85 -21.63
C GLU A 466 52.09 -3.03 -20.37
N ASP A 467 51.51 -1.84 -20.25
CA ASP A 467 51.81 -0.85 -19.20
C ASP A 467 50.57 -0.40 -18.40
N LEU A 468 49.40 -0.98 -18.68
CA LEU A 468 48.20 -0.73 -17.89
C LEU A 468 48.34 -1.29 -16.46
N PRO A 469 47.72 -0.64 -15.45
CA PRO A 469 47.74 -1.12 -14.07
C PRO A 469 47.25 -2.57 -13.96
N LEU A 470 47.86 -3.36 -13.07
CA LEU A 470 47.47 -4.76 -12.80
C LEU A 470 45.97 -4.91 -12.49
N GLU A 471 45.41 -3.92 -11.79
CA GLU A 471 43.99 -3.85 -11.41
C GLU A 471 43.05 -3.76 -12.63
N ALA A 472 43.52 -3.21 -13.75
CA ALA A 472 42.73 -3.09 -14.98
C ALA A 472 42.47 -4.46 -15.66
N ARG A 473 43.19 -5.52 -15.26
CA ARG A 473 43.10 -6.88 -15.83
C ARG A 473 43.13 -6.85 -17.36
N ALA A 474 44.08 -6.11 -17.94
CA ALA A 474 44.10 -5.88 -19.38
C ALA A 474 44.22 -7.19 -20.18
N ARG A 475 43.51 -7.27 -21.31
CA ARG A 475 43.60 -8.40 -22.24
C ARG A 475 44.20 -7.93 -23.58
N PRO A 476 45.08 -8.73 -24.19
CA PRO A 476 45.64 -8.39 -25.49
C PRO A 476 44.60 -8.61 -26.60
N VAL A 477 44.49 -7.63 -27.49
CA VAL A 477 43.69 -7.65 -28.72
C VAL A 477 44.65 -7.47 -29.88
N ARG A 478 44.80 -8.50 -30.71
CA ARG A 478 45.72 -8.49 -31.85
C ARG A 478 45.01 -7.95 -33.09
N LEU A 479 45.65 -6.98 -33.75
CA LEU A 479 45.21 -6.41 -35.01
C LEU A 479 45.83 -7.17 -36.19
N ALA A 480 45.24 -7.01 -37.38
CA ALA A 480 45.70 -7.69 -38.59
C ALA A 480 47.10 -7.22 -39.06
N ASP A 481 47.50 -5.99 -38.68
CA ASP A 481 48.81 -5.42 -38.98
C ASP A 481 49.94 -5.92 -38.04
N GLY A 482 49.62 -6.82 -37.10
CA GLY A 482 50.54 -7.36 -36.10
C GLY A 482 50.67 -6.53 -34.82
N THR A 483 50.02 -5.36 -34.74
CA THR A 483 49.97 -4.56 -33.51
C THR A 483 49.13 -5.25 -32.44
N THR A 484 49.55 -5.17 -31.18
CA THR A 484 48.76 -5.63 -30.03
C THR A 484 48.28 -4.43 -29.22
N LEU A 485 46.98 -4.37 -28.96
CA LEU A 485 46.36 -3.45 -28.01
C LEU A 485 46.10 -4.16 -26.69
N TRP A 486 46.36 -3.49 -25.57
CA TRP A 486 46.00 -3.93 -24.24
C TRP A 486 44.77 -3.16 -23.79
N VAL A 487 43.66 -3.87 -23.62
CA VAL A 487 42.35 -3.27 -23.28
C VAL A 487 41.95 -3.71 -21.88
N ALA A 488 41.65 -2.75 -21.00
CA ALA A 488 41.18 -2.99 -19.64
C ALA A 488 39.91 -3.84 -19.65
N THR A 489 39.83 -4.84 -18.76
CA THR A 489 38.63 -5.68 -18.60
C THR A 489 37.93 -5.51 -17.27
N ALA A 490 38.60 -4.93 -16.27
CA ALA A 490 37.99 -4.51 -15.01
C ALA A 490 37.31 -3.14 -15.15
N LEU A 491 36.38 -3.00 -16.09
CA LEU A 491 35.64 -1.76 -16.33
C LEU A 491 34.21 -1.87 -15.79
N GLY A 492 33.81 -0.94 -14.93
CA GLY A 492 32.40 -0.76 -14.58
C GLY A 492 31.57 -0.26 -15.78
N ARG A 493 30.26 -0.52 -15.79
CA ARG A 493 29.36 -0.19 -16.92
C ARG A 493 29.51 1.24 -17.45
N ARG A 494 29.45 2.24 -16.57
CA ARG A 494 29.59 3.66 -16.94
C ARG A 494 30.96 3.98 -17.54
N ALA A 495 32.02 3.28 -17.13
CA ALA A 495 33.34 3.48 -17.70
C ALA A 495 33.46 2.83 -19.08
N ALA A 496 32.83 1.67 -19.28
CA ALA A 496 32.77 1.01 -20.57
C ALA A 496 31.92 1.81 -21.58
N GLU A 497 30.78 2.37 -21.18
CA GLU A 497 29.94 3.20 -22.05
C GLU A 497 30.64 4.48 -22.48
N ARG A 498 31.24 5.23 -21.55
CA ARG A 498 32.05 6.41 -21.91
C ARG A 498 33.17 6.07 -22.87
N LEU A 499 33.84 4.94 -22.64
CA LEU A 499 34.92 4.50 -23.53
C LEU A 499 34.40 4.12 -24.92
N LEU A 500 33.20 3.53 -25.01
CA LEU A 500 32.55 3.26 -26.29
C LEU A 500 32.19 4.57 -27.00
N GLU A 501 31.56 5.52 -26.31
CA GLU A 501 31.25 6.86 -26.83
C GLU A 501 32.52 7.56 -27.33
N ASP A 502 33.58 7.62 -26.50
CA ASP A 502 34.87 8.23 -26.85
C ASP A 502 35.56 7.58 -28.06
N LEU A 503 35.36 6.28 -28.27
CA LEU A 503 35.90 5.56 -29.43
C LEU A 503 35.09 5.83 -30.69
N LEU A 504 33.76 5.91 -30.58
CA LEU A 504 32.86 6.19 -31.69
C LEU A 504 32.97 7.65 -32.15
N ASP A 505 33.01 8.60 -31.22
CA ASP A 505 33.11 10.03 -31.53
C ASP A 505 34.44 10.37 -32.24
N GLY A 506 35.50 9.60 -31.98
CA GLY A 506 36.80 9.74 -32.64
C GLY A 506 36.96 8.98 -33.96
N ALA A 507 35.94 8.24 -34.42
CA ALA A 507 36.04 7.31 -35.55
C ALA A 507 35.34 7.83 -36.82
N GLU A 508 35.87 8.90 -37.41
CA GLU A 508 35.25 9.61 -38.55
C GLU A 508 35.09 8.77 -39.83
N ARG A 509 35.92 7.75 -40.04
CA ARG A 509 35.96 6.91 -41.24
C ARG A 509 35.48 5.48 -40.99
N THR A 510 35.07 5.15 -39.78
CA THR A 510 34.65 3.79 -39.38
C THR A 510 33.12 3.71 -39.32
N ASP A 511 32.51 2.82 -40.09
CA ASP A 511 31.07 2.54 -40.00
C ASP A 511 30.82 1.47 -38.93
N VAL A 512 30.65 1.92 -37.69
CA VAL A 512 30.24 1.10 -36.55
C VAL A 512 29.25 1.87 -35.67
N ARG A 513 28.18 1.18 -35.27
CA ARG A 513 27.13 1.66 -34.37
C ARG A 513 26.93 0.65 -33.26
N VAL A 514 26.76 1.16 -32.06
CA VAL A 514 26.53 0.34 -30.85
C VAL A 514 25.11 0.57 -30.37
N LEU A 515 24.35 -0.51 -30.19
CA LEU A 515 23.04 -0.47 -29.56
C LEU A 515 23.16 -1.07 -28.15
N ARG A 516 22.66 -0.36 -27.15
CA ARG A 516 22.47 -0.85 -25.78
C ARG A 516 21.04 -1.36 -25.65
N ASN A 517 20.86 -2.65 -25.39
CA ASN A 517 19.53 -3.27 -25.28
C ASN A 517 18.58 -2.92 -26.46
N GLY A 518 19.13 -2.73 -27.67
CA GLY A 518 18.36 -2.34 -28.85
C GLY A 518 18.16 -0.84 -29.07
N GLU A 519 18.62 0.02 -28.15
CA GLU A 519 18.62 1.49 -28.34
C GLU A 519 20.01 2.00 -28.74
N PRO A 520 20.15 2.95 -29.67
CA PRO A 520 21.45 3.52 -30.02
C PRO A 520 22.15 4.11 -28.79
N LEU A 521 23.41 3.73 -28.58
CA LEU A 521 24.27 4.39 -27.59
C LEU A 521 24.53 5.82 -28.11
N ALA A 522 24.05 6.83 -27.39
CA ALA A 522 24.13 8.22 -27.83
C ALA A 522 25.59 8.64 -28.03
N THR A 523 25.93 9.06 -29.25
CA THR A 523 27.19 9.77 -29.54
C THR A 523 27.05 11.19 -28.99
N GLY A 524 28.01 11.67 -28.21
CA GLY A 524 27.95 13.00 -27.62
C GLY A 524 27.91 14.08 -28.71
N GLY A 525 26.78 14.77 -28.81
CA GLY A 525 26.57 15.94 -29.68
C GLY A 525 25.42 16.80 -29.18
#